data_AF-A0A1B7V5D7-F1
#
_entry.id   AF-A0A1B7V5D7-F1
#
_cell.length_a   1.000
_cell.length_b   1.000
_cell.length_c   1.000
_cell.angle_alpha   90.00
_cell.angle_beta   90.00
_cell.angle_gamma   90.00
#
_symmetry.space_group_name_H-M   'P 1'
#
loop_
_entity.id
_entity.type
_entity.pdbx_description
1 polymer ?
#
loop_
_entity_poly.entity_id
_entity_poly.type
_entity_poly.pdbx_seq_one_letter_code
_entity_poly.pdbx_strand_id
1 'polypeptide(L)'
;MKGKIVLIQFPFDDLSSSKVRPAYCLTNTIGAYQHIIFALITSRIPENPLHTDIILRPENSDFIMSGLRKSSTIRLDHLVTLRSSLK
;
A
#
# COMPACT_ATOMS: atom_id res chain seq x y z
N MET A 1 6.40 3.60 -11.80
CA MET A 1 6.16 2.94 -10.48
C MET A 1 4.68 2.79 -10.17
N LYS A 2 3.82 3.70 -10.64
CA LYS A 2 2.37 3.61 -10.45
C LYS A 2 1.84 2.21 -10.76
N GLY A 3 0.97 1.70 -9.91
CA GLY A 3 0.35 0.39 -10.06
C GLY A 3 1.15 -0.79 -9.49
N LYS A 4 2.39 -0.56 -9.02
CA LYS A 4 3.20 -1.63 -8.42
C LYS A 4 2.92 -1.77 -6.93
N ILE A 5 3.01 -3.00 -6.44
CA ILE A 5 3.08 -3.31 -5.01
C ILE A 5 4.55 -3.45 -4.63
N VAL A 6 4.96 -2.77 -3.56
CA VAL A 6 6.32 -2.80 -3.03
C VAL A 6 6.31 -3.00 -1.52
N LEU A 7 7.41 -3.50 -0.96
CA LEU A 7 7.61 -3.50 0.49
C LEU A 7 8.30 -2.19 0.90
N ILE A 8 7.73 -1.48 1.87
CA ILE A 8 8.31 -0.27 2.46
C ILE A 8 8.22 -0.33 3.99
N GLN A 9 9.06 0.45 4.68
CA GLN A 9 8.85 0.75 6.10
C GLN A 9 7.64 1.66 6.26
N PHE A 10 6.48 1.07 6.53
CA PHE A 10 5.24 1.80 6.71
C PHE A 10 5.09 2.19 8.19
N PRO A 11 4.96 3.49 8.52
CA PRO A 11 4.79 3.93 9.89
C PRO A 11 3.45 3.49 10.47
N PHE A 12 3.37 3.35 11.78
CA PHE A 12 2.08 3.33 12.47
C PHE A 12 1.44 4.72 12.45
N ASP A 13 0.13 4.77 12.64
CA ASP A 13 -0.66 6.01 12.55
C ASP A 13 -0.32 7.00 13.67
N ASP A 14 0.15 6.48 14.81
CA ASP A 14 0.69 7.26 15.93
C ASP A 14 2.17 7.64 15.75
N LEU A 15 2.78 7.26 14.62
CA LEU A 15 4.19 7.46 14.27
C LEU A 15 5.19 6.88 15.29
N SER A 16 4.74 6.02 16.20
CA SER A 16 5.57 5.45 17.27
C SER A 16 6.70 4.58 16.75
N SER A 17 6.46 3.89 15.63
CA SER A 17 7.42 3.02 14.96
C SER A 17 6.98 2.74 13.52
N SER A 18 7.79 1.99 12.78
CA SER A 18 7.46 1.50 11.45
C SER A 18 7.61 -0.01 11.37
N LYS A 19 6.92 -0.61 10.39
CA LYS A 19 7.07 -2.03 10.05
C LYS A 19 7.15 -2.19 8.54
N VAL A 20 7.88 -3.20 8.08
CA VAL A 20 7.87 -3.58 6.67
C VAL A 20 6.48 -4.08 6.30
N ARG A 21 5.81 -3.37 5.39
CA ARG A 21 4.48 -3.74 4.89
C ARG A 21 4.42 -3.58 3.37
N PRO A 22 3.60 -4.39 2.69
CA PRO A 22 3.26 -4.11 1.31
C PRO A 22 2.52 -2.77 1.21
N ALA A 23 2.79 -2.03 0.15
CA ALA A 23 2.15 -0.76 -0.16
C ALA A 23 1.93 -0.64 -1.67
N TYR A 24 0.82 -0.01 -2.05
CA TYR A 24 0.45 0.21 -3.44
C TYR A 24 0.95 1.58 -3.91
N CYS A 25 1.72 1.62 -5.00
CA CYS A 25 2.20 2.86 -5.60
C CYS A 25 1.06 3.58 -6.34
N LEU A 26 0.52 4.66 -5.76
CA LEU A 26 -0.56 5.43 -6.37
C LEU A 26 -0.09 6.33 -7.51
N THR A 27 1.18 6.75 -7.47
CA THR A 27 1.75 7.71 -8.41
C THR A 27 3.03 7.19 -9.04
N ASN A 28 3.44 7.81 -10.15
CA ASN A 28 4.84 7.81 -10.53
C ASN A 28 5.61 8.79 -9.64
N THR A 29 6.90 8.99 -9.89
CA THR A 29 7.70 10.02 -9.21
C THR A 29 7.13 11.40 -9.52
N ILE A 30 6.96 12.23 -8.49
CA ILE A 30 6.42 13.58 -8.56
C ILE A 30 7.46 14.58 -8.07
N GLY A 31 7.59 15.70 -8.78
CA GLY A 31 8.41 16.84 -8.38
C GLY A 31 9.91 16.58 -8.43
N ALA A 32 10.68 17.62 -8.10
CA ALA A 32 12.15 17.59 -8.14
C ALA A 32 12.77 16.54 -7.19
N TYR A 33 12.08 16.24 -6.09
CA TYR A 33 12.54 15.28 -5.09
C TYR A 33 12.11 13.84 -5.37
N GLN A 34 11.47 13.57 -6.52
CA GLN A 34 11.05 12.22 -6.93
C GLN A 34 10.19 11.50 -5.89
N HIS A 35 9.19 12.20 -5.35
CA HIS A 35 8.27 11.66 -4.36
C HIS A 35 7.31 10.64 -5.00
N ILE A 36 6.94 9.61 -4.25
CA ILE A 36 5.91 8.65 -4.63
C ILE A 36 4.91 8.58 -3.46
N ILE A 37 3.63 8.59 -3.80
CA ILE A 37 2.55 8.40 -2.82
C ILE A 37 2.18 6.91 -2.80
N PHE A 38 2.13 6.35 -1.61
CA PHE A 38 1.80 4.96 -1.36
C PHE A 38 0.54 4.85 -0.51
N ALA A 39 -0.30 3.86 -0.81
CA ALA A 39 -1.38 3.43 0.07
C ALA A 39 -0.98 2.16 0.82
N LEU A 40 -1.35 2.05 2.09
CA LEU A 40 -1.12 0.86 2.89
C LEU A 40 -1.84 -0.36 2.27
N ILE A 41 -1.14 -1.50 2.21
CA ILE A 41 -1.77 -2.81 2.05
C ILE A 41 -1.66 -3.57 3.37
N THR A 42 -2.79 -4.08 3.85
CA THR A 42 -2.84 -4.88 5.09
C THR A 42 -3.59 -6.19 4.86
N SER A 43 -3.17 -7.26 5.51
CA SER A 43 -3.93 -8.53 5.52
C SER A 43 -5.05 -8.56 6.56
N ARG A 44 -5.22 -7.47 7.35
CA ARG A 44 -6.34 -7.30 8.27
C ARG A 44 -7.49 -6.66 7.50
N ILE A 45 -8.43 -7.46 7.05
CA ILE A 45 -9.66 -6.98 6.41
C ILE A 45 -10.54 -6.35 7.50
N PRO A 46 -10.96 -5.08 7.37
CA PRO A 46 -11.88 -4.45 8.32
C PRO A 46 -13.24 -5.16 8.30
N GLU A 47 -13.90 -5.29 9.46
CA GLU A 47 -15.29 -5.80 9.52
C GLU A 47 -16.26 -4.87 8.80
N ASN A 48 -16.02 -3.55 8.90
CA ASN A 48 -16.77 -2.51 8.21
C ASN A 48 -15.80 -1.72 7.30
N PRO A 49 -15.56 -2.18 6.06
CA PRO A 49 -14.68 -1.48 5.12
C PRO A 49 -15.23 -0.09 4.76
N LEU A 50 -14.33 0.87 4.56
CA LEU A 50 -14.69 2.18 4.04
C LEU A 50 -15.03 2.07 2.54
N HIS A 51 -15.80 3.04 2.01
CA HIS A 51 -16.07 3.11 0.57
C HIS A 51 -14.80 3.22 -0.28
N THR A 52 -13.72 3.73 0.31
CA THR A 52 -12.41 3.89 -0.32
C THR A 52 -11.52 2.65 -0.19
N ASP A 53 -11.90 1.64 0.59
CA ASP A 53 -11.11 0.43 0.77
C ASP A 53 -11.28 -0.50 -0.43
N ILE A 54 -10.16 -1.05 -0.91
CA ILE A 54 -10.16 -2.01 -2.03
C ILE A 54 -9.76 -3.37 -1.48
N ILE A 55 -10.70 -4.31 -1.45
CA ILE A 55 -10.45 -5.67 -0.97
C ILE A 55 -9.88 -6.51 -2.11
N LEU A 56 -8.66 -6.99 -1.92
CA LEU A 56 -7.96 -7.92 -2.80
C LEU A 56 -8.23 -9.34 -2.33
N ARG A 57 -8.91 -10.11 -3.17
CA ARG A 57 -9.38 -11.47 -2.89
C ARG A 57 -8.62 -12.49 -3.73
N PRO A 58 -8.09 -13.59 -3.15
CA PRO A 58 -7.43 -14.67 -3.88
C PRO A 58 -8.30 -15.31 -4.96
N GLU A 59 -9.63 -15.18 -4.85
CA GLU A 59 -10.59 -15.67 -5.82
C GLU A 59 -10.56 -14.89 -7.14
N ASN A 60 -10.00 -13.66 -7.16
CA ASN A 60 -9.84 -12.90 -8.38
C ASN A 60 -8.69 -13.45 -9.23
N SER A 61 -8.93 -13.65 -10.54
CA SER A 61 -7.96 -14.27 -11.45
C SER A 61 -6.62 -13.52 -11.57
N ASP A 62 -6.64 -12.20 -11.36
CA ASP A 62 -5.48 -11.33 -11.39
C ASP A 62 -4.75 -11.22 -10.04
N PHE A 63 -5.31 -11.78 -8.96
CA PHE A 63 -4.71 -11.70 -7.62
C PHE A 63 -3.30 -12.27 -7.57
N ILE A 64 -3.03 -13.33 -8.34
CA ILE A 64 -1.71 -13.95 -8.43
C ILE A 64 -0.62 -12.95 -8.89
N MET A 65 -0.99 -11.97 -9.72
CA MET A 65 -0.07 -10.93 -10.20
C MET A 65 0.33 -9.93 -9.11
N SER A 66 -0.43 -9.86 -8.01
CA SER A 66 -0.14 -8.95 -6.89
C SER A 66 1.09 -9.37 -6.08
N GLY A 67 1.46 -10.65 -6.10
CA GLY A 67 2.49 -11.22 -5.23
C GLY A 67 2.09 -11.32 -3.75
N LEU A 68 0.84 -10.99 -3.39
CA LEU A 68 0.32 -11.14 -2.03
C LEU A 68 0.00 -12.60 -1.73
N ARG A 69 0.21 -13.03 -0.49
CA ARG A 69 0.04 -14.43 -0.08
C ARG A 69 -1.39 -14.78 0.40
N LYS A 70 -2.19 -13.78 0.74
CA LYS A 70 -3.53 -13.93 1.31
C LYS A 70 -4.36 -12.68 1.07
N SER A 71 -5.68 -12.81 1.23
CA SER A 71 -6.62 -11.69 1.17
C SER A 71 -6.10 -10.48 1.92
N SER A 72 -6.16 -9.33 1.27
CA SER A 72 -5.63 -8.08 1.79
C SER A 72 -6.53 -6.91 1.40
N THR A 73 -6.40 -5.78 2.07
CA THR A 73 -7.12 -4.55 1.78
C THR A 73 -6.13 -3.44 1.50
N ILE A 74 -6.34 -2.71 0.40
CA ILE A 74 -5.69 -1.42 0.16
C ILE A 74 -6.49 -0.35 0.91
N ARG A 75 -5.83 0.36 1.82
CA ARG A 75 -6.43 1.42 2.63
C ARG A 75 -6.04 2.79 2.10
N LEU A 76 -6.97 3.45 1.40
CA LEU A 76 -6.73 4.77 0.80
C LEU A 76 -6.79 5.92 1.80
N ASP A 77 -7.23 5.67 3.02
CA ASP A 77 -7.16 6.61 4.14
C ASP A 77 -5.81 6.54 4.90
N HIS A 78 -4.95 5.59 4.54
CA HIS A 78 -3.60 5.41 5.11
C HIS A 78 -2.56 5.60 4.02
N LEU A 79 -2.17 6.86 3.81
CA LEU A 79 -1.23 7.26 2.76
C LEU A 79 0.10 7.74 3.34
N VAL A 80 1.18 7.45 2.63
CA VAL A 80 2.51 8.03 2.91
C VAL A 80 3.15 8.54 1.64
N THR A 81 3.92 9.62 1.76
CA THR A 81 4.74 10.15 0.67
C THR A 81 6.20 9.91 1.00
N LEU A 82 6.90 9.15 0.17
CA LEU A 82 8.33 8.85 0.35
C LEU A 82 9.11 9.25 -0.90
N ARG A 83 10.39 9.62 -0.73
CA ARG A 83 11.32 9.76 -1.86
C ARG A 83 11.59 8.38 -2.45
N SER A 84 11.68 8.28 -3.78
CA SER A 84 12.05 7.04 -4.50
C SER A 84 13.36 6.41 -4.00
N SER A 85 14.26 7.22 -3.45
CA SER A 85 15.56 6.80 -2.92
C SER A 85 15.52 6.21 -1.51
N LEU A 86 14.44 6.43 -0.74
CA LEU A 86 14.27 5.77 0.56
C LEU A 86 13.90 4.30 0.31
N LYS A 87 14.83 3.40 0.62
CA LYS A 87 14.62 1.95 0.67
C LYS A 87 14.17 1.54 2.06
#